data_AF-B1XM23-F1
#
_entry.id   AF-B1XM23-F1
#
_cell.length_a   1.000
_cell.length_b   1.000
_cell.length_c   1.000
_cell.angle_alpha   90.00
_cell.angle_beta   90.00
_cell.angle_gamma   90.00
#
_symmetry.space_group_name_H-M   'P 1'
#
loop_
_entity.id
_entity.type
_entity.pdbx_description
1 polymer ?
#
loop_
_entity_poly.entity_id
_entity_poly.type
_entity_poly.pdbx_seq_one_letter_code
_entity_poly.pdbx_strand_id
1 'polypeptide(L)'
;MDFSFFWGLGLGGIGLFFTMRTVQKQEILKLKKNFATQQEAYESQLQLQAENYSLEMANQAQDFQQAIADLEQRIASQTQIKERLEQKLQREKELSLASQKKLRENNRDIDEILESLEQSQQDVLHHKEAEISQLKAQLQEYAVDLEQQKVDLFNLQQQSASQQKTQGDRLNAEQIQTLVGTLLPEITLLRDSLNVLVDQPENLVALIKALKDILEGQAYAAKKVRATDNKWTECRVPHINLMRLYYQKCKKTSGYQVLISPKKNQKSQDQDYEWLKNQSSC
;
A
#
# COMPACT_ATOMS: atom_id res chain seq x y z
N MET A 1 82.45 30.92 134.83
CA MET A 1 81.31 31.33 134.01
C MET A 1 81.79 31.35 132.57
N ASP A 2 81.32 30.39 131.78
CA ASP A 2 81.93 30.02 130.50
C ASP A 2 81.48 30.96 129.36
N PHE A 3 82.30 31.97 129.10
CA PHE A 3 82.15 32.95 128.02
C PHE A 3 82.13 32.31 126.61
N SER A 4 82.63 31.09 126.48
CA SER A 4 82.64 30.29 125.24
C SER A 4 81.24 29.81 124.83
N PHE A 5 80.31 29.63 125.76
CA PHE A 5 78.95 29.17 125.45
C PHE A 5 78.11 30.26 124.77
N PHE A 6 78.30 31.53 125.15
CA PHE A 6 77.60 32.68 124.56
C PHE A 6 78.10 33.01 123.15
N TRP A 7 79.39 32.89 122.88
CA TRP A 7 79.93 33.03 121.51
C TRP A 7 79.51 31.86 120.60
N GLY A 8 79.42 30.64 121.13
CA GLY A 8 78.90 29.48 120.40
C GLY A 8 77.42 29.62 120.00
N LEU A 9 76.57 30.14 120.89
CA LEU A 9 75.15 30.43 120.61
C LEU A 9 74.95 31.63 119.66
N GLY A 10 75.76 32.69 119.80
CA GLY A 10 75.71 33.86 118.91
C GLY A 10 76.17 33.55 117.48
N LEU A 11 77.31 32.86 117.32
CA LEU A 11 77.82 32.44 116.01
C LEU A 11 76.98 31.31 115.41
N GLY A 12 76.44 30.39 116.23
CA GLY A 12 75.51 29.36 115.80
C GLY A 12 74.18 29.94 115.29
N GLY A 13 73.64 30.96 115.96
CA GLY A 13 72.43 31.67 115.53
C GLY A 13 72.61 32.47 114.24
N ILE A 14 73.76 33.14 114.07
CA ILE A 14 74.09 33.86 112.83
C ILE A 14 74.29 32.86 111.67
N GLY A 15 75.01 31.76 111.90
CA GLY A 15 75.19 30.70 110.90
C GLY A 15 73.87 30.07 110.47
N LEU A 16 72.98 29.74 111.43
CA LEU A 16 71.63 29.23 111.15
C LEU A 16 70.76 30.24 110.39
N PHE A 17 70.87 31.53 110.68
CA PHE A 17 70.13 32.57 109.95
C PHE A 17 70.58 32.68 108.50
N PHE A 18 71.89 32.62 108.22
CA PHE A 18 72.39 32.65 106.84
C PHE A 18 72.04 31.37 106.06
N THR A 19 72.13 30.18 106.68
CA THR A 19 71.71 28.94 106.02
C THR A 19 70.21 28.91 105.77
N MET A 20 69.39 29.29 106.75
CA MET A 20 67.93 29.38 106.60
C MET A 20 67.52 30.40 105.53
N ARG A 21 68.18 31.56 105.47
CA ARG A 21 67.96 32.57 104.42
C ARG A 21 68.35 32.06 103.02
N THR A 22 69.43 31.28 102.91
CA THR A 22 69.80 30.66 101.63
C THR A 22 68.82 29.56 101.20
N VAL A 23 68.34 28.74 102.13
CA VAL A 23 67.32 27.71 101.86
C VAL A 23 66.00 28.35 101.43
N GLN A 24 65.51 29.36 102.16
CA GLN A 24 64.32 30.13 101.79
C GLN A 24 64.48 30.80 100.42
N LYS A 25 65.66 31.37 100.12
CA LYS A 25 65.93 31.94 98.79
C LYS A 25 65.89 30.89 97.69
N GLN A 26 66.41 29.69 97.92
CA GLN A 26 66.33 28.59 96.96
C GLN A 26 64.90 28.08 96.78
N GLU A 27 64.11 28.00 97.84
CA GLU A 27 62.69 27.63 97.77
C GLU A 27 61.86 28.67 97.03
N ILE A 28 62.09 29.96 97.29
CA ILE A 28 61.47 31.06 96.53
C ILE A 28 61.87 31.01 95.06
N LEU A 29 63.14 30.72 94.74
CA LEU A 29 63.58 30.58 93.35
C LEU A 29 62.94 29.36 92.67
N LYS A 30 62.81 28.22 93.36
CA LYS A 30 62.10 27.04 92.85
C LYS A 30 60.62 27.33 92.62
N LEU A 31 59.96 28.00 93.57
CA LEU A 31 58.57 28.43 93.44
C LEU A 31 58.39 29.40 92.27
N LYS A 32 59.25 30.41 92.14
CA LYS A 32 59.22 31.33 91.00
C LYS A 32 59.42 30.61 89.67
N LYS A 33 60.35 29.65 89.62
CA LYS A 33 60.56 28.82 88.43
C LYS A 33 59.32 27.98 88.12
N ASN A 34 58.72 27.35 89.13
CA ASN A 34 57.50 26.55 88.96
C ASN A 34 56.30 27.40 88.52
N PHE A 35 56.13 28.60 89.07
CA PHE A 35 55.10 29.55 88.63
C PHE A 35 55.35 30.03 87.20
N ALA A 36 56.59 30.35 86.84
CA ALA A 36 56.94 30.72 85.48
C ALA A 36 56.65 29.58 84.49
N THR A 37 57.01 28.33 84.84
CA THR A 37 56.70 27.17 83.98
C THR A 37 55.20 26.86 83.91
N GLN A 38 54.44 27.06 84.99
CA GLN A 38 52.98 26.92 84.94
C GLN A 38 52.35 28.00 84.08
N GLN A 39 52.80 29.26 84.23
CA GLN A 39 52.32 30.37 83.42
C GLN A 39 52.63 30.14 81.94
N GLU A 40 53.86 29.72 81.59
CA GLU A 40 54.26 29.40 80.22
C GLU A 40 53.43 28.24 79.65
N ALA A 41 53.14 27.21 80.45
CA ALA A 41 52.27 26.10 80.04
C ALA A 41 50.82 26.55 79.79
N TYR A 42 50.27 27.44 80.62
CA TYR A 42 48.93 28.00 80.43
C TYR A 42 48.87 28.90 79.19
N GLU A 43 49.87 29.77 78.99
CA GLU A 43 49.97 30.64 77.82
C GLU A 43 50.09 29.81 76.53
N SER A 44 50.93 28.77 76.52
CA SER A 44 51.07 27.84 75.40
C SER A 44 49.77 27.06 75.12
N GLN A 45 49.08 26.57 76.16
CA GLN A 45 47.81 25.87 76.00
C GLN A 45 46.72 26.79 75.44
N LEU A 46 46.63 28.03 75.94
CA LEU A 46 45.68 29.02 75.45
C LEU A 46 45.95 29.38 73.98
N GLN A 47 47.23 29.55 73.62
CA GLN A 47 47.64 29.85 72.26
C GLN A 47 47.31 28.71 71.30
N LEU A 48 47.62 27.46 71.68
CA LEU A 48 47.26 26.27 70.89
C LEU A 48 45.75 26.10 70.75
N GLN A 49 44.98 26.36 71.82
CA GLN A 49 43.53 26.29 71.76
C GLN A 49 42.95 27.38 70.86
N ALA A 50 43.48 28.60 70.94
CA ALA A 50 43.08 29.70 70.07
C ALA A 50 43.42 29.41 68.60
N GLU A 51 44.59 28.86 68.32
CA GLU A 51 45.02 28.47 66.97
C GLU A 51 44.14 27.36 66.40
N ASN A 52 43.93 26.28 67.16
CA ASN A 52 43.05 25.18 66.76
C ASN A 52 41.62 25.65 66.52
N TYR A 53 41.06 26.47 67.42
CA TYR A 53 39.71 27.00 67.25
C TYR A 53 39.60 27.93 66.04
N SER A 54 40.62 28.76 65.79
CA SER A 54 40.67 29.63 64.62
C SER A 54 40.72 28.83 63.31
N LEU A 55 41.47 27.73 63.31
CA LEU A 55 41.61 26.84 62.16
C LEU A 55 40.34 26.02 61.92
N GLU A 56 39.71 25.50 62.98
CA GLU A 56 38.41 24.83 62.91
C GLU A 56 37.33 25.79 62.37
N MET A 57 37.28 27.03 62.87
CA MET A 57 36.36 28.05 62.38
C MET A 57 36.60 28.42 60.92
N ALA A 58 37.86 28.55 60.51
CA ALA A 58 38.21 28.85 59.12
C ALA A 58 37.80 27.70 58.18
N ASN A 59 38.08 26.46 58.57
CA ASN A 59 37.69 25.28 57.80
C ASN A 59 36.16 25.17 57.71
N GLN A 60 35.45 25.34 58.81
CA GLN A 60 33.99 25.28 58.83
C GLN A 60 33.36 26.39 57.98
N ALA A 61 33.90 27.61 58.03
CA ALA A 61 33.46 28.71 57.18
C ALA A 61 33.69 28.40 55.69
N GLN A 62 34.83 27.81 55.34
CA GLN A 62 35.14 27.39 53.98
C GLN A 62 34.18 26.29 53.50
N ASP A 63 33.93 25.27 54.32
CA ASP A 63 32.99 24.18 54.00
C ASP A 63 31.58 24.71 53.75
N PHE A 64 31.10 25.66 54.59
CA PHE A 64 29.81 26.29 54.38
C PHE A 64 29.78 27.15 53.11
N GLN A 65 30.85 27.89 52.80
CA GLN A 65 30.92 28.66 51.55
C GLN A 65 30.86 27.74 50.33
N GLN A 66 31.57 26.61 50.36
CA GLN A 66 31.50 25.61 49.28
C GLN A 66 30.11 24.99 49.16
N ALA A 67 29.49 24.61 50.29
CA ALA A 67 28.14 24.05 50.29
C ALA A 67 27.10 25.04 49.76
N ILE A 68 27.23 26.34 50.08
CA ILE A 68 26.36 27.40 49.54
C ILE A 68 26.56 27.52 48.03
N ALA A 69 27.81 27.60 47.55
CA ALA A 69 28.10 27.71 46.12
C ALA A 69 27.55 26.51 45.32
N ASP A 70 27.69 25.29 45.86
CA ASP A 70 27.16 24.07 45.25
C ASP A 70 25.61 24.10 45.19
N LEU A 71 24.95 24.57 46.25
CA LEU A 71 23.49 24.70 46.28
C LEU A 71 23.01 25.77 45.31
N GLU A 72 23.69 26.92 45.23
CA GLU A 72 23.39 27.97 44.26
C GLU A 72 23.51 27.46 42.82
N GLN A 73 24.58 26.71 42.52
CA GLN A 73 24.75 26.09 41.20
C GLN A 73 23.64 25.09 40.90
N ARG A 74 23.25 24.25 41.88
CA ARG A 74 22.13 23.31 41.72
C ARG A 74 20.82 24.03 41.46
N ILE A 75 20.50 25.08 42.22
CA ILE A 75 19.30 25.90 42.04
C ILE A 75 19.28 26.54 40.65
N ALA A 76 20.40 27.12 40.21
CA ALA A 76 20.52 27.72 38.89
C ALA A 76 20.28 26.68 37.78
N SER A 77 20.88 25.49 37.90
CA SER A 77 20.71 24.41 36.93
C SER A 77 19.27 23.89 36.87
N GLN A 78 18.61 23.72 38.04
CA GLN A 78 17.23 23.27 38.11
C GLN A 78 16.26 24.30 37.55
N THR A 79 16.52 25.59 37.82
CA THR A 79 15.75 26.70 37.26
C THR A 79 15.83 26.69 35.73
N GLN A 80 17.03 26.54 35.17
CA GLN A 80 17.21 26.48 33.72
C GLN A 80 16.51 25.26 33.10
N ILE A 81 16.55 24.10 33.77
CA ILE A 81 15.84 22.89 33.32
C ILE A 81 14.33 23.14 33.33
N LYS A 82 13.79 23.75 34.39
CA LYS A 82 12.37 24.07 34.51
C LYS A 82 11.91 25.03 33.41
N GLU A 83 12.65 26.10 33.15
CA GLU A 83 12.36 27.03 32.07
C GLU A 83 12.34 26.35 30.69
N ARG A 84 13.33 25.46 30.43
CA ARG A 84 13.35 24.69 29.18
C ARG A 84 12.16 23.74 29.06
N LEU A 85 11.72 23.12 30.16
CA LEU A 85 10.55 22.25 30.17
C LEU A 85 9.27 23.05 29.95
N GLU A 86 9.13 24.21 30.57
CA GLU A 86 8.00 25.12 30.35
C GLU A 86 7.92 25.58 28.89
N GLN A 87 9.05 25.93 28.28
CA GLN A 87 9.11 26.27 26.86
C GLN A 87 8.71 25.09 25.96
N LYS A 88 9.16 23.87 26.26
CA LYS A 88 8.76 22.67 25.51
C LYS A 88 7.27 22.40 25.64
N LEU A 89 6.73 22.47 26.85
CA LEU A 89 5.31 22.28 27.11
C LEU A 89 4.45 23.30 26.37
N GLN A 90 4.88 24.56 26.33
CA GLN A 90 4.17 25.61 25.61
C GLN A 90 4.15 25.34 24.10
N ARG A 91 5.30 24.97 23.51
CA ARG A 91 5.37 24.58 22.09
C ARG A 91 4.49 23.38 21.77
N GLU A 92 4.46 22.38 22.65
CA GLU A 92 3.62 21.19 22.45
C GLU A 92 2.13 21.53 22.51
N LYS A 93 1.71 22.42 23.42
CA LYS A 93 0.33 22.94 23.46
C LYS A 93 -0.04 23.68 22.18
N GLU A 94 0.84 24.53 21.66
CA GLU A 94 0.61 25.27 20.41
C GLU A 94 0.49 24.31 19.22
N LEU A 95 1.37 23.31 19.12
CA LEU A 95 1.31 22.28 18.09
C LEU A 95 0.03 21.44 18.18
N SER A 96 -0.39 21.08 19.39
CA SER A 96 -1.62 20.33 19.63
C SER A 96 -2.86 21.13 19.22
N LEU A 97 -2.93 22.42 19.58
CA LEU A 97 -4.01 23.31 19.17
C LEU A 97 -4.05 23.51 17.64
N ALA A 98 -2.89 23.70 17.01
CA ALA A 98 -2.79 23.81 15.56
C ALA A 98 -3.24 22.53 14.85
N SER A 99 -2.82 21.36 15.36
CA SER A 99 -3.25 20.05 14.86
C SER A 99 -4.76 19.86 14.99
N GLN A 100 -5.35 20.19 16.15
CA GLN A 100 -6.78 20.10 16.37
C GLN A 100 -7.56 21.04 15.43
N LYS A 101 -7.07 22.26 15.20
CA LYS A 101 -7.68 23.20 14.26
C LYS A 101 -7.68 22.64 12.84
N LYS A 102 -6.54 22.11 12.39
CA LYS A 102 -6.40 21.49 11.06
C LYS A 102 -7.31 20.27 10.89
N LEU A 103 -7.46 19.44 11.92
CA LEU A 103 -8.41 18.31 11.90
C LEU A 103 -9.86 18.78 11.74
N ARG A 104 -10.25 19.87 12.41
CA ARG A 104 -11.59 20.45 12.25
C ARG A 104 -11.82 21.02 10.85
N GLU A 105 -10.82 21.70 10.29
CA GLU A 105 -10.87 22.20 8.91
C GLU A 105 -11.01 21.04 7.92
N ASN A 106 -10.16 20.02 8.02
CA ASN A 106 -10.24 18.83 7.17
C ASN A 106 -11.60 18.11 7.29
N ASN A 107 -12.16 18.00 8.50
CA ASN A 107 -13.48 17.38 8.68
C ASN A 107 -14.58 18.19 7.99
N ARG A 108 -14.51 19.52 8.06
CA ARG A 108 -15.44 20.39 7.35
C ARG A 108 -15.32 20.22 5.83
N ASP A 109 -14.10 20.15 5.30
CA ASP A 109 -13.87 19.90 3.88
C ASP A 109 -14.45 18.54 3.45
N ILE A 110 -14.34 17.52 4.30
CA ILE A 110 -14.95 16.20 4.06
C ILE A 110 -16.48 16.31 4.03
N ASP A 111 -17.09 17.01 4.98
CA ASP A 111 -18.54 17.20 5.02
C ASP A 111 -19.04 17.93 3.76
N GLU A 112 -18.33 18.99 3.32
CA GLU A 112 -18.65 19.72 2.09
C GLU A 112 -18.51 18.82 0.83
N ILE A 113 -17.50 17.95 0.78
CA ILE A 113 -17.35 16.96 -0.29
C ILE A 113 -18.50 15.96 -0.27
N LEU A 114 -18.87 15.44 0.90
CA LEU A 114 -19.97 14.48 1.05
C LEU A 114 -21.31 15.09 0.62
N GLU A 115 -21.59 16.33 1.01
CA GLU A 115 -22.79 17.05 0.59
C GLU A 115 -22.83 17.26 -0.93
N SER A 116 -21.70 17.64 -1.54
CA SER A 116 -21.60 17.78 -3.00
C SER A 116 -21.82 16.46 -3.75
N LEU A 117 -21.33 15.35 -3.17
CA LEU A 117 -21.48 14.02 -3.75
C LEU A 117 -22.92 13.53 -3.65
N GLU A 118 -23.58 13.78 -2.53
CA GLU A 118 -25.00 13.45 -2.33
C GLU A 118 -25.87 14.21 -3.33
N GLN A 119 -25.64 15.51 -3.50
CA GLN A 119 -26.35 16.32 -4.48
C GLN A 119 -26.11 15.82 -5.91
N SER A 120 -24.86 15.52 -6.27
CA SER A 120 -24.53 14.95 -7.58
C SER A 120 -25.21 13.58 -7.81
N GLN A 121 -25.32 12.74 -6.79
CA GLN A 121 -26.04 11.46 -6.90
C GLN A 121 -27.53 11.66 -7.11
N GLN A 122 -28.16 12.61 -6.39
CA GLN A 122 -29.57 12.94 -6.58
C GLN A 122 -29.84 13.47 -7.99
N ASP A 123 -28.98 14.33 -8.53
CA ASP A 123 -29.09 14.84 -9.90
C ASP A 123 -29.01 13.72 -10.93
N VAL A 124 -28.08 12.77 -10.75
CA VAL A 124 -27.95 11.59 -11.62
C VAL A 124 -29.20 10.71 -11.54
N LEU A 125 -29.72 10.47 -10.34
CA LEU A 125 -30.95 9.68 -10.15
C LEU A 125 -32.13 10.34 -10.86
N HIS A 126 -32.34 11.64 -10.68
CA HIS A 126 -33.40 12.37 -11.37
C HIS A 126 -33.23 12.35 -12.89
N HIS A 127 -32.00 12.50 -13.39
CA HIS A 127 -31.74 12.40 -14.82
C HIS A 127 -32.04 11.00 -15.37
N LYS A 128 -31.67 9.95 -14.63
CA LYS A 128 -31.95 8.56 -15.00
C LYS A 128 -33.44 8.23 -14.94
N GLU A 129 -34.17 8.75 -13.97
CA GLU A 129 -35.63 8.61 -13.89
C GLU A 129 -36.33 9.29 -15.07
N ALA A 130 -35.86 10.47 -15.48
CA ALA A 130 -36.36 11.16 -16.67
C ALA A 130 -36.07 10.35 -17.95
N GLU A 131 -34.84 9.82 -18.09
CA GLU A 131 -34.43 8.97 -19.21
C GLU A 131 -35.28 7.67 -19.28
N ILE A 132 -35.51 7.01 -18.14
CA ILE A 132 -36.38 5.83 -18.06
C ILE A 132 -37.81 6.18 -18.48
N SER A 133 -38.32 7.33 -18.04
CA SER A 133 -39.67 7.79 -18.42
C SER A 133 -39.77 8.03 -19.92
N GLN A 134 -38.75 8.64 -20.52
CA GLN A 134 -38.67 8.87 -21.96
C GLN A 134 -38.58 7.56 -22.75
N LEU A 135 -37.72 6.63 -22.32
CA LEU A 135 -37.56 5.32 -22.96
C LEU A 135 -38.84 4.48 -22.86
N LYS A 136 -39.58 4.56 -21.75
CA LYS A 136 -40.89 3.92 -21.61
C LYS A 136 -41.91 4.47 -22.60
N ALA A 137 -41.95 5.79 -22.80
CA ALA A 137 -42.83 6.40 -23.80
C ALA A 137 -42.47 5.94 -25.22
N GLN A 138 -41.19 5.91 -25.58
CA GLN A 138 -40.72 5.42 -26.87
C GLN A 138 -41.03 3.93 -27.08
N LEU A 139 -40.86 3.09 -26.05
CA LEU A 139 -41.23 1.67 -26.12
C LEU A 139 -42.73 1.48 -26.37
N GLN A 140 -43.57 2.33 -25.78
CA GLN A 140 -45.01 2.29 -25.99
C GLN A 140 -45.37 2.69 -27.42
N GLU A 141 -44.73 3.71 -27.98
CA GLU A 141 -44.88 4.12 -29.38
C GLU A 141 -44.44 3.00 -30.34
N TYR A 142 -43.26 2.42 -30.13
CA TYR A 142 -42.80 1.28 -30.94
C TYR A 142 -43.70 0.05 -30.81
N ALA A 143 -44.30 -0.20 -29.65
CA ALA A 143 -45.25 -1.30 -29.48
C ALA A 143 -46.51 -1.08 -30.33
N VAL A 144 -47.02 0.15 -30.39
CA VAL A 144 -48.15 0.52 -31.25
C VAL A 144 -47.78 0.38 -32.72
N ASP A 145 -46.63 0.89 -33.14
CA ASP A 145 -46.15 0.75 -34.52
C ASP A 145 -45.99 -0.71 -34.94
N LEU A 146 -45.49 -1.56 -34.04
CA LEU A 146 -45.31 -2.99 -34.29
C LEU A 146 -46.65 -3.72 -34.41
N GLU A 147 -47.65 -3.37 -33.58
CA GLU A 147 -49.01 -3.89 -33.76
C GLU A 147 -49.61 -3.44 -35.10
N GLN A 148 -49.42 -2.18 -35.49
CA GLN A 148 -49.88 -1.67 -36.77
C GLN A 148 -49.21 -2.42 -37.94
N GLN A 149 -47.89 -2.62 -37.90
CA GLN A 149 -47.16 -3.40 -38.90
C GLN A 149 -47.61 -4.87 -38.95
N LYS A 150 -47.96 -5.48 -37.82
CA LYS A 150 -48.53 -6.84 -37.79
C LYS A 150 -49.87 -6.90 -38.51
N VAL A 151 -50.74 -5.90 -38.31
CA VAL A 151 -52.01 -5.80 -39.02
C VAL A 151 -51.78 -5.63 -40.52
N ASP A 152 -50.86 -4.77 -40.92
CA ASP A 152 -50.52 -4.54 -42.34
C ASP A 152 -49.91 -5.79 -42.99
N LEU A 153 -49.00 -6.49 -42.30
CA LEU A 153 -48.44 -7.76 -42.76
C LEU A 153 -49.51 -8.84 -42.85
N PHE A 154 -50.44 -8.94 -41.89
CA PHE A 154 -51.54 -9.88 -41.95
C PHE A 154 -52.45 -9.62 -43.16
N ASN A 155 -52.74 -8.34 -43.44
CA ASN A 155 -53.52 -7.93 -44.60
C ASN A 155 -52.78 -8.26 -45.93
N LEU A 156 -51.47 -7.98 -46.00
CA LEU A 156 -50.62 -8.36 -47.13
C LEU A 156 -50.52 -9.88 -47.32
N GLN A 157 -50.50 -10.64 -46.22
CA GLN A 157 -50.45 -12.10 -46.25
C GLN A 157 -51.78 -12.69 -46.73
N GLN A 158 -52.93 -12.11 -46.37
CA GLN A 158 -54.22 -12.47 -46.97
C GLN A 158 -54.28 -12.15 -48.47
N GLN A 159 -53.73 -11.00 -48.89
CA GLN A 159 -53.70 -10.60 -50.31
C GLN A 159 -52.73 -11.47 -51.14
N SER A 160 -51.60 -11.88 -50.57
CA SER A 160 -50.63 -12.78 -51.25
C SER A 160 -51.06 -14.25 -51.22
N ALA A 161 -51.72 -14.71 -50.14
CA ALA A 161 -52.34 -16.04 -50.09
C ALA A 161 -53.47 -16.21 -51.13
N SER A 162 -54.08 -15.11 -51.57
CA SER A 162 -55.04 -15.10 -52.68
C SER A 162 -54.38 -15.00 -54.07
N GLN A 163 -53.04 -14.81 -54.16
CA GLN A 163 -52.34 -14.65 -55.45
C GLN A 163 -51.18 -15.63 -55.74
N GLN A 164 -50.66 -16.44 -54.81
CA GLN A 164 -49.54 -17.35 -55.13
C GLN A 164 -49.67 -18.76 -54.54
N LYS A 165 -50.32 -19.65 -55.31
CA LYS A 165 -49.82 -21.02 -55.51
C LYS A 165 -48.74 -20.98 -56.59
N THR A 166 -47.50 -20.74 -56.23
CA THR A 166 -46.36 -20.98 -57.13
C THR A 166 -45.28 -21.70 -56.33
N GLN A 167 -45.01 -22.94 -56.73
CA GLN A 167 -43.87 -23.73 -56.30
C GLN A 167 -42.59 -22.90 -56.45
N GLY A 168 -41.85 -22.73 -55.36
CA GLY A 168 -40.55 -22.07 -55.42
C GLY A 168 -39.57 -22.86 -56.29
N ASP A 169 -38.96 -22.17 -57.26
CA ASP A 169 -37.86 -22.66 -58.07
C ASP A 169 -36.69 -23.04 -57.16
N ARG A 170 -36.40 -24.34 -57.08
CA ARG A 170 -35.17 -24.83 -56.47
C ARG A 170 -34.02 -24.53 -57.42
N LEU A 171 -33.00 -23.82 -56.94
CA LEU A 171 -31.78 -23.57 -57.71
C LEU A 171 -31.10 -24.91 -58.07
N ASN A 172 -30.68 -25.06 -59.32
CA ASN A 172 -29.95 -26.25 -59.77
C ASN A 172 -28.44 -26.11 -59.52
N ALA A 173 -27.70 -27.22 -59.64
CA ALA A 173 -26.26 -27.25 -59.36
C ALA A 173 -25.44 -26.26 -60.22
N GLU A 174 -25.84 -26.07 -61.48
CA GLU A 174 -25.17 -25.17 -62.44
C GLU A 174 -25.34 -23.70 -62.03
N GLN A 175 -26.53 -23.31 -61.58
CA GLN A 175 -26.81 -21.97 -61.06
C GLN A 175 -25.99 -21.68 -59.79
N ILE A 176 -25.91 -22.64 -58.87
CA ILE A 176 -25.10 -22.51 -57.65
C ILE A 176 -23.61 -22.42 -57.99
N GLN A 177 -23.12 -23.25 -58.92
CA GLN A 177 -21.73 -23.21 -59.37
C GLN A 177 -21.40 -21.86 -60.02
N THR A 178 -22.29 -21.33 -60.86
CA THR A 178 -22.11 -20.01 -61.49
C THR A 178 -22.11 -18.90 -60.44
N LEU A 179 -23.00 -18.97 -59.44
CA LEU A 179 -23.05 -18.02 -58.35
C LEU A 179 -21.75 -18.00 -57.54
N VAL A 180 -21.25 -19.18 -57.13
CA VAL A 180 -20.00 -19.31 -56.37
C VAL A 180 -18.81 -18.85 -57.22
N GLY A 181 -18.74 -19.24 -58.49
CA GLY A 181 -17.66 -18.81 -59.39
C GLY A 181 -17.66 -17.31 -59.66
N THR A 182 -18.83 -16.66 -59.68
CA THR A 182 -18.95 -15.21 -59.88
C THR A 182 -18.61 -14.44 -58.61
N LEU A 183 -19.09 -14.88 -57.46
CA LEU A 183 -18.90 -14.18 -56.18
C LEU A 183 -17.52 -14.45 -55.56
N LEU A 184 -17.00 -15.66 -55.73
CA LEU A 184 -15.80 -16.17 -55.06
C LEU A 184 -14.91 -16.91 -56.09
N PRO A 185 -14.34 -16.20 -57.09
CA PRO A 185 -13.59 -16.81 -58.18
C PRO A 185 -12.31 -17.53 -57.72
N GLU A 186 -11.81 -17.19 -56.53
CA GLU A 186 -10.62 -17.80 -55.93
C GLU A 186 -10.92 -19.13 -55.20
N ILE A 187 -12.19 -19.55 -55.13
CA ILE A 187 -12.59 -20.79 -54.47
C ILE A 187 -12.91 -21.86 -55.50
N THR A 188 -12.24 -23.00 -55.36
CA THR A 188 -12.60 -24.22 -56.09
C THR A 188 -13.31 -25.18 -55.16
N LEU A 189 -14.60 -25.41 -55.40
CA LEU A 189 -15.39 -26.41 -54.70
C LEU A 189 -15.02 -27.82 -55.18
N LEU A 190 -14.85 -28.74 -54.23
CA LEU A 190 -14.40 -30.11 -54.48
C LEU A 190 -15.52 -31.13 -54.31
N ARG A 191 -15.42 -32.27 -55.03
CA ARG A 191 -16.29 -33.45 -54.88
C ARG A 191 -17.78 -33.06 -54.97
N ASP A 192 -18.59 -33.57 -54.06
CA ASP A 192 -20.05 -33.40 -54.01
C ASP A 192 -20.48 -32.11 -53.31
N SER A 193 -19.56 -31.15 -53.08
CA SER A 193 -19.87 -29.91 -52.36
C SER A 193 -21.01 -29.12 -53.01
N LEU A 194 -21.12 -29.16 -54.35
CA LEU A 194 -22.23 -28.54 -55.08
C LEU A 194 -23.55 -29.26 -54.81
N ASN A 195 -23.56 -30.60 -54.78
CA ASN A 195 -24.75 -31.38 -54.47
C ASN A 195 -25.25 -31.09 -53.04
N VAL A 196 -24.32 -30.93 -52.09
CA VAL A 196 -24.66 -30.56 -50.71
C VAL A 196 -25.32 -29.19 -50.64
N LEU A 197 -24.92 -28.23 -51.47
CA LEU A 197 -25.54 -26.90 -51.54
C LEU A 197 -26.93 -26.93 -52.22
N VAL A 198 -27.12 -27.80 -53.22
CA VAL A 198 -28.41 -28.02 -53.88
C VAL A 198 -29.42 -28.67 -52.94
N ASP A 199 -28.97 -29.67 -52.17
CA ASP A 199 -29.82 -30.44 -51.26
C ASP A 199 -30.25 -29.66 -50.00
N GLN A 200 -29.56 -28.56 -49.68
CA GLN A 200 -29.82 -27.72 -48.49
C GLN A 200 -29.85 -26.22 -48.83
N PRO A 201 -30.83 -25.76 -49.61
CA PRO A 201 -30.92 -24.37 -50.04
C PRO A 201 -31.05 -23.38 -48.86
N GLU A 202 -31.63 -23.80 -47.74
CA GLU A 202 -31.76 -23.01 -46.51
C GLU A 202 -30.40 -22.62 -45.91
N ASN A 203 -29.34 -23.39 -46.19
CA ASN A 203 -28.00 -23.17 -45.66
C ASN A 203 -27.09 -22.42 -46.65
N LEU A 204 -27.55 -22.14 -47.87
CA LEU A 204 -26.75 -21.59 -48.96
C LEU A 204 -26.08 -20.25 -48.57
N VAL A 205 -26.84 -19.33 -47.99
CA VAL A 205 -26.34 -17.98 -47.61
C VAL A 205 -25.24 -18.08 -46.57
N ALA A 206 -25.44 -18.90 -45.54
CA ALA A 206 -24.47 -19.08 -44.46
C ALA A 206 -23.20 -19.82 -44.93
N LEU A 207 -23.35 -20.78 -45.87
CA LEU A 207 -22.21 -21.46 -46.49
C LEU A 207 -21.41 -20.52 -47.41
N ILE A 208 -22.07 -19.69 -48.22
CA ILE A 208 -21.39 -18.66 -49.04
C ILE A 208 -20.64 -17.66 -48.14
N LYS A 209 -21.24 -17.23 -47.03
CA LYS A 209 -20.57 -16.36 -46.06
C LYS A 209 -19.33 -17.04 -45.46
N ALA A 210 -19.43 -18.30 -45.05
CA ALA A 210 -18.29 -19.04 -44.52
C ALA A 210 -17.16 -19.21 -45.56
N LEU A 211 -17.50 -19.40 -46.83
CA LEU A 211 -16.53 -19.44 -47.92
C LEU A 211 -15.81 -18.09 -48.08
N LYS A 212 -16.54 -16.98 -47.98
CA LYS A 212 -15.97 -15.62 -47.98
C LYS A 212 -15.04 -15.41 -46.78
N ASP A 213 -15.45 -15.82 -45.58
CA ASP A 213 -14.64 -15.69 -44.36
C ASP A 213 -13.32 -16.46 -44.47
N ILE A 214 -13.28 -17.58 -45.23
CA ILE A 214 -12.04 -18.33 -45.53
C ILE A 214 -11.09 -17.49 -46.39
N LEU A 215 -11.58 -16.81 -47.43
CA LEU A 215 -10.75 -15.95 -48.28
C LEU A 215 -10.19 -14.76 -47.50
N GLU A 216 -11.00 -14.17 -46.62
CA GLU A 216 -10.62 -13.01 -45.81
C GLU A 216 -9.73 -13.40 -44.60
N GLY A 217 -9.46 -14.69 -44.40
CA GLY A 217 -8.64 -15.19 -43.29
C GLY A 217 -9.33 -15.14 -41.92
N GLN A 218 -10.66 -14.98 -41.90
CA GLN A 218 -11.49 -14.83 -40.69
C GLN A 218 -12.26 -16.13 -40.33
N ALA A 219 -11.82 -17.27 -40.86
CA ALA A 219 -12.51 -18.55 -40.66
C ALA A 219 -12.70 -18.91 -39.18
N TYR A 220 -13.94 -19.13 -38.78
CA TYR A 220 -14.31 -19.41 -37.39
C TYR A 220 -13.84 -20.80 -36.93
N ALA A 221 -13.15 -20.84 -35.78
CA ALA A 221 -12.67 -22.05 -35.12
C ALA A 221 -11.86 -23.00 -36.04
N ALA A 222 -11.03 -22.44 -36.93
CA ALA A 222 -10.22 -23.19 -37.87
C ALA A 222 -9.16 -24.07 -37.16
N LYS A 223 -9.09 -25.36 -37.51
CA LYS A 223 -8.14 -26.33 -36.93
C LYS A 223 -7.48 -27.17 -38.02
N LYS A 224 -6.18 -27.39 -37.92
CA LYS A 224 -5.45 -28.29 -38.83
C LYS A 224 -5.90 -29.74 -38.66
N VAL A 225 -6.15 -30.41 -39.78
CA VAL A 225 -6.56 -31.81 -39.83
C VAL A 225 -5.30 -32.69 -39.79
N ARG A 226 -4.96 -33.19 -38.59
CA ARG A 226 -3.76 -34.01 -38.36
C ARG A 226 -3.69 -35.25 -39.23
N ALA A 227 -4.83 -35.86 -39.53
CA ALA A 227 -4.91 -37.04 -40.40
C ALA A 227 -4.43 -36.77 -41.84
N THR A 228 -4.29 -35.51 -42.27
CA THR A 228 -3.89 -35.12 -43.62
C THR A 228 -2.48 -34.51 -43.68
N ASP A 229 -1.59 -34.89 -42.75
CA ASP A 229 -0.27 -34.26 -42.56
C ASP A 229 -0.36 -32.74 -42.32
N ASN A 230 -1.46 -32.27 -41.72
CA ASN A 230 -1.77 -30.84 -41.53
C ASN A 230 -1.88 -30.01 -42.83
N LYS A 231 -2.05 -30.65 -43.99
CA LYS A 231 -2.26 -29.97 -45.29
C LYS A 231 -3.61 -29.25 -45.32
N TRP A 232 -4.63 -29.88 -44.77
CA TRP A 232 -6.00 -29.35 -44.72
C TRP A 232 -6.34 -28.70 -43.38
N THR A 233 -7.27 -27.75 -43.44
CA THR A 233 -7.83 -27.06 -42.27
C THR A 233 -9.33 -27.29 -42.25
N GLU A 234 -9.88 -27.71 -41.10
CA GLU A 234 -11.32 -27.83 -40.87
C GLU A 234 -11.81 -26.56 -40.16
N CYS A 235 -12.90 -25.94 -40.64
CA CYS A 235 -13.60 -24.88 -39.92
C CYS A 235 -15.06 -25.24 -39.68
N ARG A 236 -15.65 -24.58 -38.68
CA ARG A 236 -17.06 -24.72 -38.33
C ARG A 236 -17.83 -23.52 -38.84
N VAL A 237 -19.01 -23.76 -39.39
CA VAL A 237 -19.93 -22.67 -39.78
C VAL A 237 -20.85 -22.37 -38.59
N PRO A 238 -20.86 -21.12 -38.09
CA PRO A 238 -21.80 -20.72 -37.05
C PRO A 238 -23.24 -21.04 -37.46
N HIS A 239 -24.04 -21.54 -36.51
CA HIS A 239 -25.46 -21.86 -36.70
C HIS A 239 -25.79 -23.03 -37.65
N ILE A 240 -24.79 -23.64 -38.32
CA ILE A 240 -24.95 -24.87 -39.11
C ILE A 240 -24.14 -26.00 -38.46
N ASN A 241 -24.72 -26.64 -37.43
CA ASN A 241 -24.06 -27.68 -36.65
C ASN A 241 -23.82 -29.00 -37.40
N LEU A 242 -24.41 -29.15 -38.59
CA LEU A 242 -24.43 -30.38 -39.38
C LEU A 242 -23.52 -30.33 -40.62
N MET A 243 -22.62 -29.35 -40.74
CA MET A 243 -21.68 -29.24 -41.86
C MET A 243 -20.23 -29.15 -41.37
N ARG A 244 -19.33 -29.74 -42.15
CA ARG A 244 -17.86 -29.62 -42.02
C ARG A 244 -17.31 -28.98 -43.28
N LEU A 245 -16.49 -27.96 -43.12
CA LEU A 245 -15.78 -27.33 -44.23
C LEU A 245 -14.30 -27.64 -44.09
N TYR A 246 -13.72 -28.26 -45.10
CA TYR A 246 -12.28 -28.46 -45.20
C TYR A 246 -11.72 -27.56 -46.28
N TYR A 247 -10.63 -26.86 -45.99
CA TYR A 247 -9.97 -25.99 -46.95
C TYR A 247 -8.44 -26.09 -46.91
N GLN A 248 -7.85 -25.91 -48.07
CA GLN A 248 -6.40 -25.83 -48.25
C GLN A 248 -6.09 -24.72 -49.26
N LYS A 249 -5.00 -23.98 -49.01
CA LYS A 249 -4.51 -22.97 -49.95
C LYS A 249 -3.91 -23.64 -51.19
N CYS A 250 -4.29 -23.17 -52.36
CA CYS A 250 -3.71 -23.59 -53.62
C CYS A 250 -2.28 -23.03 -53.74
N LYS A 251 -1.33 -23.82 -54.25
CA LYS A 251 0.06 -23.46 -54.53
C LYS A 251 0.22 -22.87 -55.93
N LYS A 252 -0.57 -23.32 -56.92
CA LYS A 252 -0.54 -22.85 -58.31
C LYS A 252 -1.34 -21.56 -58.55
N THR A 253 -2.39 -21.31 -57.78
CA THR A 253 -3.19 -20.08 -57.84
C THR A 253 -3.25 -19.43 -56.46
N SER A 254 -3.56 -18.13 -56.38
CA SER A 254 -3.74 -17.41 -55.10
C SER A 254 -4.95 -17.87 -54.28
N GLY A 255 -5.70 -18.88 -54.74
CA GLY A 255 -6.98 -19.27 -54.20
C GLY A 255 -6.96 -20.43 -53.20
N TYR A 256 -8.15 -20.96 -52.92
CA TYR A 256 -8.41 -22.02 -51.97
C TYR A 256 -9.23 -23.15 -52.59
N GLN A 257 -8.89 -24.38 -52.23
CA GLN A 257 -9.72 -25.54 -52.49
C GLN A 257 -10.57 -25.81 -51.26
N VAL A 258 -11.88 -26.02 -51.45
CA VAL A 258 -12.84 -26.22 -50.37
C VAL A 258 -13.71 -27.44 -50.61
N LEU A 259 -13.82 -28.29 -49.59
CA LEU A 259 -14.75 -29.41 -49.51
C LEU A 259 -15.81 -29.12 -48.45
N ILE A 260 -17.08 -29.15 -48.85
CA ILE A 260 -18.24 -29.04 -47.97
C ILE A 260 -18.80 -30.46 -47.79
N SER A 261 -18.87 -30.93 -46.55
CA SER A 261 -19.35 -32.28 -46.24
C SER A 261 -20.33 -32.29 -45.07
N PRO A 262 -21.46 -33.01 -45.15
CA PRO A 262 -22.41 -33.13 -44.05
C PRO A 262 -21.83 -33.98 -42.90
N LYS A 263 -22.03 -33.51 -41.67
CA LYS A 263 -21.63 -34.17 -40.43
C LYS A 263 -22.63 -35.28 -40.07
N LYS A 264 -22.51 -36.44 -40.71
CA LYS A 264 -23.41 -37.60 -40.49
C LYS A 264 -22.92 -38.51 -39.35
N ASN A 265 -21.72 -39.07 -39.46
CA ASN A 265 -21.14 -39.98 -38.46
C ASN A 265 -19.60 -39.99 -38.52
N GLN A 266 -18.94 -40.71 -37.59
CA GLN A 266 -17.47 -40.81 -37.58
C GLN A 266 -16.93 -41.45 -38.85
N LYS A 267 -17.58 -42.52 -39.35
CA LYS A 267 -17.18 -43.22 -40.57
C LYS A 267 -17.14 -42.31 -41.81
N SER A 268 -18.10 -41.39 -41.95
CA SER A 268 -18.12 -40.38 -43.03
C SER A 268 -16.97 -39.38 -42.90
N GLN A 269 -16.56 -39.05 -41.67
CA GLN A 269 -15.42 -38.19 -41.43
C GLN A 269 -14.11 -38.87 -41.81
N ASP A 270 -13.98 -40.15 -41.46
CA ASP A 270 -12.79 -40.93 -41.80
C ASP A 270 -12.67 -41.11 -43.33
N GLN A 271 -13.79 -41.27 -44.04
CA GLN A 271 -13.84 -41.27 -45.50
C GLN A 271 -13.38 -39.93 -46.10
N ASP A 272 -13.83 -38.82 -45.53
CA ASP A 272 -13.36 -37.49 -45.97
C ASP A 272 -11.85 -37.34 -45.74
N TYR A 273 -11.32 -37.80 -44.60
CA TYR A 273 -9.88 -37.76 -44.33
C TYR A 273 -9.07 -38.62 -45.29
N GLU A 274 -9.49 -39.86 -45.56
CA GLU A 274 -8.83 -40.73 -46.55
C GLU A 274 -8.85 -40.10 -47.95
N TRP A 275 -9.95 -39.46 -48.32
CA TRP A 275 -10.04 -38.75 -49.59
C TRP A 275 -9.09 -37.54 -49.64
N LEU A 276 -9.08 -36.71 -48.59
CA LEU A 276 -8.25 -35.51 -48.48
C LEU A 276 -6.75 -35.82 -48.45
N LYS A 277 -6.32 -36.96 -47.88
CA LYS A 277 -4.91 -37.42 -47.93
C LYS A 277 -4.40 -37.60 -49.36
N ASN A 278 -5.27 -38.06 -50.25
CA ASN A 278 -4.96 -38.32 -51.65
C ASN A 278 -5.08 -37.07 -52.54
N GLN A 279 -5.59 -35.96 -52.00
CA GLN A 279 -5.64 -34.70 -52.73
C GLN A 279 -4.33 -33.93 -52.57
N SER A 280 -3.62 -33.76 -53.67
CA SER A 280 -2.58 -32.76 -53.76
C SER A 280 -3.21 -31.38 -53.82
N SER A 281 -2.58 -30.41 -53.15
CA SER A 281 -2.89 -29.01 -53.43
C SER A 281 -2.76 -28.81 -54.95
N CYS A 282 -3.79 -28.24 -55.59
CA CYS A 282 -3.44 -27.36 -56.70
C CYS A 282 -2.45 -26.33 -56.14
#